data_AF-A0A7V1H404-F1
#
_entry.id   AF-A0A7V1H404-F1
#
_cell.length_a   1.000
_cell.length_b   1.000
_cell.length_c   1.000
_cell.angle_alpha   90.00
_cell.angle_beta   90.00
_cell.angle_gamma   90.00
#
_symmetry.space_group_name_H-M   'P 1'
#
loop_
_entity.id
_entity.type
_entity.pdbx_description
1 polymer ?
#
loop_
_entity_poly.entity_id
_entity_poly.type
_entity_poly.pdbx_seq_one_letter_code
_entity_poly.pdbx_strand_id
1 'polypeptide(L)'
;MFGRFKSEMPENMDTLPKQLKVVGTLVQGIHLFSGQEHTITDLINHALIMQCIPVTGDLWESYIGAAGWTSNRIERNSLEELVKNGDMDSEAAVRAARAVGKRSVEMSLIIQSGVLANEKLLGNDRLYKPLLDRLKDKG
;
A
#
# COMPACT_ATOMS: atom_id res chain seq x y z
N MET A 1 7.40 5.98 15.48
CA MET A 1 7.39 4.49 15.41
C MET A 1 8.61 3.87 16.08
N PHE A 2 9.81 4.46 15.96
CA PHE A 2 11.04 4.01 16.66
C PHE A 2 10.91 3.82 18.18
N GLY A 3 10.12 4.64 18.87
CA GLY A 3 9.98 4.56 20.33
C GLY A 3 9.12 3.41 20.86
N ARG A 4 8.07 3.00 20.14
CA ARG A 4 7.06 2.06 20.67
C ARG A 4 7.61 0.65 20.87
N PHE A 5 8.53 0.22 20.01
CA PHE A 5 9.11 -1.12 20.06
C PHE A 5 10.57 -1.12 20.52
N LYS A 6 11.12 0.03 20.93
CA LYS A 6 12.53 0.14 21.34
C LYS A 6 12.85 -0.79 22.51
N SER A 7 11.92 -0.95 23.45
CA SER A 7 12.06 -1.87 24.60
C SER A 7 12.02 -3.35 24.21
N GLU A 8 11.52 -3.68 23.02
CA GLU A 8 11.38 -5.06 22.54
C GLU A 8 12.51 -5.46 21.59
N MET A 9 13.28 -4.50 21.07
CA MET A 9 14.41 -4.76 20.19
C MET A 9 15.68 -5.08 21.01
N PRO A 10 16.59 -5.93 20.50
CA PRO A 10 17.90 -6.13 21.11
C PRO A 10 18.66 -4.80 21.24
N GLU A 11 19.36 -4.56 22.35
CA GLU A 11 20.10 -3.31 22.62
C GLU A 11 21.16 -2.96 21.56
N ASN A 12 21.56 -3.96 20.76
CA ASN A 12 22.56 -3.88 19.71
C ASN A 12 21.96 -3.89 18.28
N MET A 13 20.66 -3.67 18.13
CA MET A 13 19.98 -3.73 16.83
C MET A 13 19.17 -2.45 16.54
N ASP A 14 19.75 -1.54 15.76
CA ASP A 14 19.06 -0.36 15.22
C ASP A 14 18.26 -0.71 13.96
N THR A 15 17.28 -1.62 14.09
CA THR A 15 16.40 -2.00 12.98
C THR A 15 14.92 -1.77 13.30
N LEU A 16 14.13 -1.58 12.26
CA LEU A 16 12.68 -1.54 12.37
C LEU A 16 12.12 -2.98 12.44
N PRO A 17 11.06 -3.21 13.25
CA PRO A 17 10.33 -4.47 13.22
C PRO A 17 9.68 -4.71 11.86
N LYS A 18 9.49 -5.99 11.51
CA LYS A 18 8.82 -6.40 10.27
C LYS A 18 7.32 -6.09 10.36
N GLN A 19 6.89 -5.00 9.74
CA GLN A 19 5.49 -4.56 9.78
C GLN A 19 4.59 -5.38 8.87
N LEU A 20 5.12 -5.79 7.71
CA LEU A 20 4.48 -6.56 6.64
C LEU A 20 3.06 -6.10 6.31
N LYS A 21 2.77 -4.81 6.45
CA LYS A 21 1.50 -4.25 5.98
C LYS A 21 1.54 -4.23 4.47
N VAL A 22 0.45 -4.65 3.85
CA VAL A 22 0.28 -4.50 2.41
C VAL A 22 -0.12 -3.06 2.12
N VAL A 23 0.55 -2.42 1.17
CA VAL A 23 0.34 -1.01 0.80
C VAL A 23 0.11 -0.89 -0.69
N GLY A 24 -1.11 -0.56 -1.09
CA GLY A 24 -1.43 -0.11 -2.44
C GLY A 24 -1.48 1.41 -2.51
N THR A 25 -0.98 1.99 -3.60
CA THR A 25 -0.90 3.45 -3.79
C THR A 25 -1.92 3.92 -4.81
N LEU A 26 -2.67 4.98 -4.46
CA LEU A 26 -3.61 5.66 -5.33
C LEU A 26 -3.28 7.16 -5.29
N VAL A 27 -3.06 7.79 -6.43
CA VAL A 27 -2.71 9.21 -6.52
C VAL A 27 -3.54 9.88 -7.61
N GLN A 28 -4.03 11.09 -7.32
CA GLN A 28 -4.80 11.91 -8.25
C GLN A 28 -4.10 13.26 -8.42
N GLY A 29 -3.78 13.64 -9.66
CA GLY A 29 -3.27 14.96 -10.01
C GLY A 29 -4.33 15.84 -10.70
N ILE A 30 -4.01 17.12 -10.90
CA ILE A 30 -4.86 18.02 -11.70
C ILE A 30 -4.55 17.93 -13.21
N HIS A 31 -3.26 17.76 -13.55
CA HIS A 31 -2.75 17.61 -14.91
C HIS A 31 -2.17 16.19 -15.10
N LEU A 32 -2.03 15.74 -16.35
CA LEU A 32 -1.47 14.42 -16.69
C LEU A 32 -0.04 14.23 -16.13
N PHE A 33 0.71 15.33 -16.02
CA PHE A 33 2.10 15.36 -15.55
C PHE A 33 2.26 16.13 -14.23
N SER A 34 1.31 16.02 -13.31
CA SER A 34 1.34 16.66 -11.99
C SER A 34 2.11 15.87 -10.92
N GLY A 35 3.10 15.05 -11.32
CA GLY A 35 3.96 14.32 -10.39
C GLY A 35 3.31 13.09 -9.75
N GLN A 36 2.26 12.52 -10.34
CA GLN A 36 1.58 11.33 -9.82
C GLN A 36 2.52 10.14 -9.67
N GLU A 37 3.33 9.85 -10.68
CA GLU A 37 4.28 8.73 -10.65
C GLU A 37 5.38 8.94 -9.59
N HIS A 38 5.85 10.17 -9.43
CA HIS A 38 6.83 10.53 -8.41
C HIS A 38 6.25 10.33 -7.01
N THR A 39 5.03 10.82 -6.79
CA THR A 39 4.30 10.65 -5.53
C THR A 39 4.10 9.17 -5.21
N ILE A 40 3.71 8.36 -6.20
CA ILE A 40 3.57 6.90 -6.04
C ILE A 40 4.90 6.27 -5.64
N THR A 41 5.99 6.65 -6.30
CA THR A 41 7.34 6.12 -6.02
C THR A 41 7.80 6.48 -4.61
N ASP A 42 7.55 7.71 -4.16
CA ASP A 42 7.87 8.14 -2.80
C ASP A 42 7.07 7.38 -1.74
N LEU A 43 5.78 7.11 -2.01
CA LEU A 43 4.94 6.28 -1.13
C LEU A 43 5.42 4.83 -1.08
N ILE A 44 5.86 4.27 -2.21
CA ILE A 44 6.47 2.93 -2.27
C ILE A 44 7.75 2.90 -1.45
N ASN A 45 8.65 3.87 -1.65
CA ASN A 45 9.89 3.98 -0.90
C ASN A 45 9.62 4.10 0.60
N HIS A 46 8.64 4.90 0.98
CA HIS A 46 8.19 4.98 2.37
C HIS A 46 7.72 3.61 2.89
N ALA A 47 6.88 2.89 2.14
CA ALA A 47 6.43 1.56 2.54
C ALA A 47 7.60 0.58 2.74
N LEU A 48 8.58 0.58 1.83
CA LEU A 48 9.77 -0.27 1.93
C LEU A 48 10.62 0.06 3.16
N ILE A 49 10.89 1.35 3.41
CA ILE A 49 11.60 1.81 4.62
C ILE A 49 10.88 1.34 5.88
N MET A 50 9.55 1.38 5.87
CA MET A 50 8.70 0.97 6.98
C MET A 50 8.53 -0.56 7.12
N GLN A 51 9.29 -1.37 6.37
CA GLN A 51 9.22 -2.84 6.39
C GLN A 51 7.82 -3.38 6.00
N CYS A 52 7.15 -2.68 5.08
CA CYS A 52 5.87 -3.05 4.50
C CYS A 52 6.05 -3.72 3.12
N ILE A 53 4.95 -4.20 2.54
CA ILE A 53 4.91 -4.87 1.24
C ILE A 53 4.11 -3.98 0.27
N PRO A 54 4.76 -3.25 -0.64
CA PRO A 54 4.05 -2.52 -1.69
C PRO A 54 3.41 -3.51 -2.68
N VAL A 55 2.23 -3.16 -3.20
CA VAL A 55 1.54 -3.94 -4.23
C VAL A 55 1.00 -3.05 -5.33
N THR A 56 0.97 -3.60 -6.54
CA THR A 56 0.47 -2.96 -7.76
C THR A 56 -0.80 -3.68 -8.23
N GLY A 57 -1.44 -3.14 -9.27
CA GLY A 57 -2.50 -3.89 -9.96
C GLY A 57 -1.92 -4.83 -11.03
N ASP A 58 -2.82 -5.39 -11.86
CA ASP A 58 -2.49 -6.49 -12.77
C ASP A 58 -2.11 -6.04 -14.19
N LEU A 59 -2.58 -4.85 -14.59
CA LEU A 59 -2.45 -4.32 -15.94
C LEU A 59 -1.63 -3.04 -15.97
N TRP A 60 -1.32 -2.60 -17.19
CA TRP A 60 -0.44 -1.46 -17.47
C TRP A 60 -0.91 -0.17 -16.80
N GLU A 61 -2.22 0.05 -16.60
CA GLU A 61 -2.76 1.24 -15.93
C GLU A 61 -2.38 1.32 -14.44
N SER A 62 -1.79 0.26 -13.89
CA SER A 62 -1.54 0.10 -12.45
C SER A 62 -0.14 -0.42 -12.13
N TYR A 63 0.80 -0.31 -13.07
CA TYR A 63 2.11 -0.96 -13.04
C TYR A 63 3.00 -0.60 -11.83
N ILE A 64 2.79 0.56 -11.22
CA ILE A 64 3.42 0.99 -9.95
C ILE A 64 2.39 1.43 -8.89
N GLY A 65 1.09 1.27 -9.16
CA GLY A 65 0.01 1.88 -8.39
C GLY A 65 -0.99 2.56 -9.33
N ALA A 66 -2.08 3.12 -8.80
CA ALA A 66 -3.07 3.80 -9.63
C ALA A 66 -2.81 5.31 -9.66
N ALA A 67 -2.63 5.85 -10.86
CA ALA A 67 -2.55 7.28 -11.10
C ALA A 67 -3.76 7.75 -11.91
N GLY A 68 -4.35 8.86 -11.51
CA GLY A 68 -5.39 9.55 -12.28
C GLY A 68 -5.13 11.05 -12.36
N TRP A 69 -5.92 11.72 -13.20
CA TRP A 69 -5.91 13.17 -13.32
C TRP A 69 -7.31 13.72 -13.55
N THR A 70 -7.54 14.99 -13.22
CA THR A 70 -8.86 15.63 -13.39
C THR A 70 -8.96 16.44 -14.69
N SER A 71 -8.03 16.28 -15.63
CA SER A 71 -8.05 17.03 -16.92
C SER A 71 -8.15 18.54 -16.74
N ASN A 72 -7.39 19.09 -15.78
CA ASN A 72 -7.38 20.50 -15.36
C ASN A 72 -8.68 21.01 -14.73
N ARG A 73 -9.60 20.12 -14.37
CA ARG A 73 -10.84 20.45 -13.67
C ARG A 73 -10.60 20.51 -12.16
N ILE A 74 -11.18 21.51 -11.50
CA ILE A 74 -10.99 21.78 -10.07
C ILE A 74 -12.15 21.30 -9.20
N GLU A 75 -13.25 20.88 -9.84
CA GLU A 75 -14.45 20.45 -9.16
C GLU A 75 -14.23 19.12 -8.42
N ARG A 76 -14.89 18.97 -7.27
CA ARG A 76 -14.72 17.77 -6.42
C ARG A 76 -15.13 16.47 -7.13
N ASN A 77 -16.10 16.57 -8.04
CA ASN A 77 -16.68 15.44 -8.78
C ASN A 77 -16.11 15.29 -10.20
N SER A 78 -15.03 16.00 -10.56
CA SER A 78 -14.50 15.99 -11.94
C SER A 78 -14.19 14.58 -12.46
N LEU A 79 -13.55 13.74 -11.64
CA LEU A 79 -13.22 12.36 -12.05
C LEU A 79 -14.49 11.52 -12.29
N GLU A 80 -15.51 11.70 -11.45
CA GLU A 80 -16.80 11.00 -11.62
C GLU A 80 -17.49 11.42 -12.92
N GLU A 81 -17.49 12.72 -13.23
CA GLU A 81 -18.06 13.23 -14.49
C GLU A 81 -17.28 12.77 -15.71
N LEU A 82 -15.95 12.78 -15.65
CA LEU A 82 -15.10 12.30 -16.75
C LEU A 82 -15.39 10.83 -17.05
N VAL A 83 -15.49 9.98 -16.02
CA VAL A 83 -15.86 8.58 -16.19
C VAL A 83 -17.28 8.44 -16.77
N LYS A 84 -18.26 9.20 -16.28
CA LYS A 84 -19.64 9.17 -16.83
C LYS A 84 -19.69 9.57 -18.30
N ASN A 85 -18.78 10.45 -18.72
CA ASN A 85 -18.67 10.92 -20.10
C ASN A 85 -17.81 10.01 -21.00
N GLY A 86 -17.30 8.88 -20.49
CA GLY A 86 -16.50 7.92 -21.26
C GLY A 86 -15.06 8.37 -21.51
N ASP A 87 -14.51 9.23 -20.65
CA ASP A 87 -13.10 9.63 -20.73
C ASP A 87 -12.19 8.42 -20.46
N MET A 88 -11.42 8.03 -21.46
CA MET A 88 -10.62 6.79 -21.43
C MET A 88 -9.58 6.76 -20.30
N ASP A 89 -8.91 7.90 -20.05
CA ASP A 89 -7.88 7.99 -19.01
C ASP A 89 -8.52 7.87 -17.62
N SER A 90 -9.65 8.53 -17.42
CA SER A 90 -10.39 8.47 -16.15
C SER A 90 -10.96 7.08 -15.89
N GLU A 91 -11.47 6.40 -16.91
CA GLU A 91 -11.89 5.00 -16.80
C GLU A 91 -10.71 4.09 -16.46
N ALA A 92 -9.55 4.28 -17.10
CA ALA A 92 -8.33 3.53 -16.80
C ALA A 92 -7.88 3.75 -15.35
N ALA A 93 -7.91 4.99 -14.85
CA ALA A 93 -7.58 5.30 -13.46
C ALA A 93 -8.51 4.61 -12.46
N VAL A 94 -9.81 4.54 -12.74
CA VAL A 94 -10.77 3.83 -11.87
C VAL A 94 -10.57 2.31 -11.93
N ARG A 95 -10.27 1.74 -13.11
CA ARG A 95 -9.90 0.32 -13.25
C ARG A 95 -8.62 0.00 -12.47
N ALA A 96 -7.60 0.85 -12.60
CA ALA A 96 -6.35 0.73 -11.86
C ALA A 96 -6.58 0.75 -10.35
N ALA A 97 -7.38 1.70 -9.84
CA ALA A 97 -7.69 1.80 -8.43
C ALA A 97 -8.42 0.55 -7.90
N ARG A 98 -9.36 0.01 -8.68
CA ARG A 98 -10.04 -1.25 -8.36
C ARG A 98 -9.06 -2.43 -8.30
N ALA A 99 -8.15 -2.54 -9.27
CA ALA A 99 -7.16 -3.61 -9.30
C ALA A 99 -6.19 -3.56 -8.11
N VAL A 100 -5.65 -2.37 -7.81
CA VAL A 100 -4.78 -2.15 -6.64
C VAL A 100 -5.50 -2.47 -5.34
N GLY A 101 -6.75 -2.04 -5.19
CA GLY A 101 -7.57 -2.36 -4.02
C GLY A 101 -7.79 -3.87 -3.85
N LYS A 102 -8.18 -4.57 -4.92
CA LYS A 102 -8.35 -6.03 -4.92
C LYS A 102 -7.04 -6.74 -4.52
N ARG A 103 -5.92 -6.39 -5.16
CA ARG A 103 -4.63 -7.01 -4.89
C ARG A 103 -4.15 -6.75 -3.46
N SER A 104 -4.42 -5.56 -2.93
CA SER A 104 -4.10 -5.21 -1.54
C SER A 104 -4.80 -6.13 -0.54
N VAL A 105 -6.08 -6.45 -0.78
CA VAL A 105 -6.84 -7.37 0.07
C VAL A 105 -6.34 -8.80 -0.08
N GLU A 106 -6.17 -9.28 -1.31
CA GLU A 106 -5.69 -10.65 -1.58
C GLU A 106 -4.33 -10.91 -0.94
N MET A 107 -3.37 -9.99 -1.13
CA MET A 107 -2.05 -10.11 -0.52
C MET A 107 -2.12 -10.02 1.01
N SER A 108 -3.01 -9.18 1.56
CA SER A 108 -3.20 -9.10 3.01
C SER A 108 -3.70 -10.42 3.59
N LEU A 109 -4.60 -11.12 2.89
CA LEU A 109 -5.07 -12.45 3.29
C LEU A 109 -3.95 -13.47 3.24
N ILE A 110 -3.18 -13.50 2.15
CA ILE A 110 -2.03 -14.41 1.99
C ILE A 110 -1.01 -14.22 3.11
N ILE A 111 -0.63 -12.97 3.40
CA ILE A 111 0.33 -12.66 4.46
C ILE A 111 -0.21 -13.03 5.83
N GLN A 112 -1.47 -12.72 6.14
CA GLN A 112 -2.09 -13.10 7.41
C GLN A 112 -2.10 -14.62 7.60
N SER A 113 -2.58 -15.36 6.61
CA SER A 113 -2.59 -16.82 6.65
C SER A 113 -1.18 -17.41 6.77
N GLY A 114 -0.21 -16.86 6.04
CA GLY A 114 1.19 -17.31 6.09
C GLY A 114 1.84 -17.06 7.45
N VAL A 115 1.59 -15.91 8.07
CA VAL A 115 2.10 -15.57 9.40
C VAL A 115 1.51 -16.48 10.47
N LEU A 116 0.19 -16.70 10.45
CA LEU A 116 -0.48 -17.59 11.39
C LEU A 116 -0.02 -19.04 11.25
N ALA A 117 0.12 -19.54 10.01
CA ALA A 117 0.63 -20.89 9.75
C ALA A 117 2.07 -21.09 10.25
N ASN A 118 2.85 -20.01 10.32
CA ASN A 118 4.26 -20.03 10.75
C ASN A 118 4.47 -19.38 12.12
N GLU A 119 3.44 -19.25 12.97
CA GLU A 119 3.54 -18.56 14.26
C GLU A 119 4.66 -19.12 15.14
N LYS A 120 4.83 -20.45 15.18
CA LYS A 120 5.90 -21.09 15.98
C LYS A 120 7.31 -20.71 15.51
N LEU A 121 7.49 -20.53 14.20
CA LEU A 121 8.77 -20.15 13.62
C LEU A 121 9.02 -18.65 13.85
N LEU A 122 8.04 -17.81 13.50
CA LEU A 122 8.16 -16.36 13.55
C LEU A 122 8.16 -15.81 14.98
N GLY A 123 7.47 -16.48 15.92
CA GLY A 123 7.38 -16.08 17.32
C GLY A 123 8.71 -16.15 18.08
N ASN A 124 9.69 -16.90 17.57
CA ASN A 124 11.04 -16.94 18.14
C ASN A 124 11.88 -15.70 17.78
N ASP A 125 11.45 -14.91 16.79
CA ASP A 125 12.13 -13.70 16.34
C ASP A 125 11.34 -12.44 16.77
N ARG A 126 11.97 -11.64 17.63
CA ARG A 126 11.41 -10.40 18.18
C ARG A 126 11.05 -9.37 17.10
N LEU A 127 11.64 -9.44 15.91
CA LEU A 127 11.32 -8.55 14.80
C LEU A 127 9.87 -8.69 14.31
N TYR A 128 9.26 -9.87 14.47
CA TYR A 128 7.89 -10.15 14.05
C TYR A 128 6.86 -9.95 15.16
N LYS A 129 7.29 -9.69 16.40
CA LYS A 129 6.39 -9.50 17.53
C LYS A 129 5.31 -8.44 17.28
N PRO A 130 5.62 -7.25 16.71
CA PRO A 130 4.59 -6.24 16.42
C PRO A 130 3.57 -6.63 15.35
N LEU A 131 3.92 -7.59 14.49
CA LEU A 131 3.03 -8.17 13.51
C LEU A 131 2.12 -9.21 14.17
N LEU A 132 2.71 -10.13 14.95
CA LEU A 132 1.98 -11.19 15.65
C LEU A 132 0.98 -10.63 16.66
N ASP A 133 1.38 -9.64 17.46
CA ASP A 133 0.51 -9.01 18.46
C ASP A 133 -0.72 -8.36 17.79
N ARG A 134 -0.53 -7.71 16.64
CA ARG A 134 -1.62 -7.11 15.85
C ARG A 134 -2.61 -8.13 15.28
N LEU A 135 -2.14 -9.34 14.95
CA LEU A 135 -3.02 -10.39 14.44
C LEU A 135 -3.84 -11.03 15.57
N LYS A 136 -3.28 -11.09 16.78
CA LYS A 136 -3.98 -11.58 17.98
C LYS A 136 -5.07 -10.62 18.45
N ASP A 137 -4.83 -9.31 18.36
CA ASP A 137 -5.83 -8.28 18.73
C ASP A 137 -7.05 -8.22 17.79
N LYS A 138 -7.00 -8.90 16.63
CA LYS A 138 -8.08 -8.94 15.63
C LYS A 138 -8.92 -10.21 15.63
N GLY A 139 -8.53 -11.22 16.40
CA GLY A 139 -9.29 -12.46 16.61
C GLY A 139 -10.11 -12.40 17.88
#